data_AF-A0AAN6UQB2-F1
#
_entry.id   AF-A0AAN6UQB2-F1
#
_cell.length_a   1.000
_cell.length_b   1.000
_cell.length_c   1.000
_cell.angle_alpha   90.00
_cell.angle_beta   90.00
_cell.angle_gamma   90.00
#
_symmetry.space_group_name_H-M   'P 1'
#
loop_
_entity.id
_entity.type
_entity.pdbx_description
1 polymer ?
#
loop_
_entity_poly.entity_id
_entity_poly.type
_entity_poly.pdbx_seq_one_letter_code
_entity_poly.pdbx_strand_id
1 'polypeptide(L)'
;MRLRHLHLPSLGPHHPPYSLASRVQEHLRRQHLNFKDRLSPDPATPTLLSFTPLPIYTLGRRQTAPLTPAETARLTAPLSIPIPPPLSLSSSSSSPPPPPPPPPPPGPATGRPTPASHRHAYRPTTRHAPRGGLLTYHGPGQAVLWPVLDLKSPAHAHFTVRGYARLLEEATVAVLRGLFGIRAGVTADPGVWVVPFSSSSSSSSSSSSSSSSSFPGGGDVDAGPRAKIAALGVHLRRHVTALGTAVNVDFPDAGDAEEGGNPWARIVACGLEGKRVTSVRGELGSLEEVDARLRAAVAVGAWGDGEVWGRERTVAAAWADELARRVGLEGVDTVDAREVVELMRGLVGKGEGEGDVEEERRYVERIADGYSAV
;
A
#
# COMPACT_ATOMS: atom_id res chain seq x y z
N MET A 1 17.90 -15.37 -11.12
CA MET A 1 17.97 -13.99 -10.58
C MET A 1 16.83 -13.79 -9.59
N ARG A 2 17.07 -13.04 -8.50
CA ARG A 2 16.11 -12.80 -7.41
C ARG A 2 15.72 -11.32 -7.33
N LEU A 3 14.55 -11.04 -6.78
CA LEU A 3 14.06 -9.68 -6.53
C LEU A 3 14.70 -9.14 -5.25
N ARG A 4 15.35 -7.98 -5.30
CA ARG A 4 15.82 -7.32 -4.09
C ARG A 4 14.67 -6.55 -3.43
N HIS A 5 14.33 -6.82 -2.17
CA HIS A 5 13.33 -6.07 -1.41
C HIS A 5 14.02 -5.10 -0.46
N LEU A 6 13.92 -3.80 -0.77
CA LEU A 6 14.47 -2.71 0.01
C LEU A 6 13.34 -1.98 0.73
N HIS A 7 13.27 -2.10 2.05
CA HIS A 7 12.25 -1.45 2.86
C HIS A 7 12.82 -0.25 3.62
N LEU A 8 12.27 0.96 3.43
CA LEU A 8 12.64 2.12 4.26
C LEU A 8 11.86 2.05 5.58
N PRO A 9 12.55 1.89 6.72
CA PRO A 9 11.90 1.66 8.00
C PRO A 9 10.98 2.78 8.45
N SER A 10 9.98 2.45 9.27
CA SER A 10 9.16 3.43 9.97
C SER A 10 9.15 3.10 11.46
N LEU A 11 9.47 4.08 12.29
CA LEU A 11 9.41 3.99 13.74
C LEU A 11 8.44 5.06 14.22
N GLY A 12 7.14 4.74 14.24
CA GLY A 12 6.06 5.69 14.56
C GLY A 12 6.40 6.52 15.80
N PRO A 13 6.33 7.86 15.74
CA PRO A 13 5.73 8.72 14.69
C PRO A 13 6.63 9.04 13.48
N HIS A 14 7.85 8.51 13.42
CA HIS A 14 8.85 8.85 12.41
C HIS A 14 8.73 7.98 11.15
N HIS A 15 8.59 8.64 10.02
CA HIS A 15 8.42 8.03 8.71
C HIS A 15 9.39 8.65 7.69
N PRO A 16 9.79 7.92 6.62
CA PRO A 16 10.63 8.45 5.57
C PRO A 16 9.99 9.64 4.87
N PRO A 17 10.73 10.76 4.70
CA PRO A 17 10.32 11.81 3.79
C PRO A 17 10.18 11.28 2.36
N TYR A 18 9.13 11.69 1.67
CA TYR A 18 8.87 11.26 0.29
C TYR A 18 10.00 11.66 -0.68
N SER A 19 10.69 12.78 -0.40
CA SER A 19 11.86 13.24 -1.14
C SER A 19 13.03 12.25 -1.05
N LEU A 20 13.36 11.80 0.15
CA LEU A 20 14.41 10.80 0.36
C LEU A 20 14.06 9.48 -0.33
N ALA A 21 12.83 8.99 -0.18
CA ALA A 21 12.37 7.78 -0.88
C ALA A 21 12.47 7.92 -2.42
N SER A 22 12.12 9.10 -2.95
CA SER A 22 12.26 9.40 -4.39
C SER A 22 13.73 9.38 -4.84
N ARG A 23 14.65 9.84 -4.00
CA ARG A 23 16.10 9.79 -4.30
C ARG A 23 16.67 8.38 -4.23
N VAL A 24 16.23 7.57 -3.28
CA VAL A 24 16.56 6.13 -3.26
C VAL A 24 16.07 5.46 -4.54
N GLN A 25 14.82 5.72 -4.96
CA GLN A 25 14.31 5.20 -6.24
C GLN A 25 15.17 5.65 -7.42
N GLU A 26 15.52 6.93 -7.53
CA GLU A 26 16.31 7.41 -8.67
C GLU A 26 17.75 6.84 -8.66
N HIS A 27 18.34 6.63 -7.48
CA HIS A 27 19.60 5.90 -7.36
C HIS A 27 19.50 4.48 -7.96
N LEU A 28 18.46 3.73 -7.58
CA LEU A 28 18.21 2.39 -8.12
C LEU A 28 17.96 2.40 -9.63
N ARG A 29 17.16 3.36 -10.12
CA ARG A 29 16.90 3.49 -11.56
C ARG A 29 18.16 3.80 -12.35
N ARG A 30 19.05 4.63 -11.80
CA ARG A 30 20.33 4.94 -12.43
C ARG A 30 21.18 3.70 -12.64
N GLN A 31 21.12 2.70 -11.76
CA GLN A 31 21.82 1.43 -11.94
C GLN A 31 21.34 0.72 -13.23
N HIS A 32 20.02 0.64 -13.46
CA HIS A 32 19.48 0.06 -14.70
C HIS A 32 19.83 0.89 -15.95
N LEU A 33 19.80 2.23 -15.84
CA LEU A 33 20.15 3.10 -16.96
C LEU A 33 21.65 2.99 -17.32
N ASN A 34 22.53 2.94 -16.31
CA ASN A 34 23.96 2.74 -16.50
C ASN A 34 24.25 1.40 -17.20
N PHE A 35 23.56 0.33 -16.84
CA PHE A 35 23.68 -0.96 -17.55
C PHE A 35 23.26 -0.83 -19.03
N LYS A 36 22.14 -0.17 -19.32
CA LYS A 36 21.70 0.08 -20.71
C LYS A 36 22.69 0.92 -21.51
N ASP A 37 23.38 1.84 -20.85
CA ASP A 37 24.41 2.69 -21.44
C ASP A 37 25.79 2.00 -21.47
N ARG A 38 25.86 0.72 -21.06
CA ARG A 38 27.10 -0.08 -21.00
C ARG A 38 28.17 0.51 -20.08
N LEU A 39 27.76 1.30 -19.09
CA LEU A 39 28.60 1.86 -18.03
C LEU A 39 28.78 0.89 -16.85
N SER A 40 28.03 -0.21 -16.83
CA SER A 40 28.15 -1.30 -15.85
C SER A 40 28.12 -2.64 -16.59
N PRO A 41 28.98 -3.60 -16.23
CA PRO A 41 29.06 -4.89 -16.92
C PRO A 41 27.87 -5.81 -16.59
N ASP A 42 27.31 -5.68 -15.40
CA ASP A 42 26.26 -6.57 -14.89
C ASP A 42 24.88 -5.91 -14.95
N PRO A 43 23.81 -6.69 -15.27
CA PRO A 43 22.45 -6.17 -15.22
C PRO A 43 22.09 -5.76 -13.81
N ALA A 44 21.54 -4.55 -13.65
CA ALA A 44 21.08 -4.07 -12.36
C ALA A 44 19.97 -4.96 -11.77
N THR A 45 20.06 -5.21 -10.47
CA THR A 45 19.12 -6.08 -9.76
C THR A 45 17.71 -5.49 -9.72
N PRO A 46 16.68 -6.20 -10.22
CA PRO A 46 15.30 -5.77 -10.06
C PRO A 46 15.01 -5.57 -8.58
N THR A 47 14.49 -4.39 -8.22
CA THR A 47 14.35 -4.00 -6.81
C THR A 47 12.92 -3.56 -6.52
N LEU A 48 12.30 -4.05 -5.45
CA LEU A 48 11.11 -3.45 -4.87
C LEU A 48 11.55 -2.49 -3.75
N LEU A 49 11.29 -1.20 -3.93
CA LEU A 49 11.38 -0.23 -2.84
C LEU A 49 10.02 -0.15 -2.14
N SER A 50 9.97 -0.37 -0.83
CA SER A 50 8.74 -0.26 -0.04
C SER A 50 8.92 0.64 1.18
N PHE A 51 7.88 1.37 1.58
CA PHE A 51 7.92 2.28 2.72
C PHE A 51 6.52 2.82 3.07
N THR A 52 6.43 3.48 4.22
CA THR A 52 5.27 4.27 4.65
C THR A 52 5.73 5.72 4.80
N PRO A 53 5.36 6.67 3.94
CA PRO A 53 5.93 8.02 3.99
C PRO A 53 5.34 8.87 5.11
N LEU A 54 6.01 9.98 5.42
CA LEU A 54 5.35 11.11 6.07
C LEU A 54 4.12 11.56 5.27
N PRO A 55 3.05 12.07 5.92
CA PRO A 55 1.87 12.56 5.24
C PRO A 55 2.19 13.52 4.09
N ILE A 56 1.73 13.18 2.89
CA ILE A 56 1.98 13.96 1.69
C ILE A 56 0.83 13.82 0.70
N TYR A 57 0.46 14.92 0.06
CA TYR A 57 -0.38 14.93 -1.12
C TYR A 57 0.48 15.06 -2.37
N THR A 58 0.40 14.09 -3.27
CA THR A 58 1.15 14.14 -4.52
C THR A 58 0.25 14.55 -5.67
N LEU A 59 0.74 15.43 -6.54
CA LEU A 59 0.07 15.91 -7.75
C LEU A 59 0.64 15.15 -8.95
N GLY A 60 -0.16 14.30 -9.57
CA GLY A 60 0.25 13.56 -10.78
C GLY A 60 0.28 14.44 -12.03
N ARG A 61 0.79 13.89 -13.14
CA ARG A 61 0.99 14.63 -14.41
C ARG A 61 -0.29 15.19 -15.05
N ARG A 62 -1.47 14.67 -14.68
CA ARG A 62 -2.76 15.20 -15.18
C ARG A 62 -3.23 16.43 -14.39
N GLN A 63 -2.62 16.70 -13.24
CA GLN A 63 -2.86 17.91 -12.45
C GLN A 63 -2.04 19.06 -13.03
N THR A 64 -2.56 19.68 -14.09
CA THR A 64 -1.86 20.74 -14.83
C THR A 64 -2.03 22.11 -14.20
N ALA A 65 -3.17 22.35 -13.53
CA ALA A 65 -3.39 23.58 -12.79
C ALA A 65 -2.67 23.51 -11.42
N PRO A 66 -1.95 24.58 -11.02
CA PRO A 66 -1.40 24.67 -9.69
C PRO A 66 -2.53 24.72 -8.66
N LEU A 67 -2.24 24.26 -7.44
CA LEU A 67 -3.18 24.43 -6.33
C LEU A 67 -3.32 25.91 -6.00
N THR A 68 -4.54 26.35 -5.74
CA THR A 68 -4.79 27.66 -5.15
C THR A 68 -4.18 27.75 -3.74
N PRO A 69 -3.93 28.96 -3.21
CA PRO A 69 -3.48 29.12 -1.83
C PRO A 69 -4.43 28.49 -0.81
N ALA A 70 -5.75 28.56 -1.05
CA ALA A 70 -6.77 27.97 -0.18
C ALA A 70 -6.72 26.44 -0.19
N GLU A 71 -6.60 25.82 -1.36
CA GLU A 71 -6.43 24.36 -1.47
C GLU A 71 -5.12 23.92 -0.81
N THR A 72 -4.02 24.63 -1.04
CA THR A 72 -2.73 24.34 -0.41
C THR A 72 -2.84 24.42 1.11
N ALA A 73 -3.48 25.46 1.65
CA ALA A 73 -3.70 25.62 3.09
C ALA A 73 -4.55 24.48 3.67
N ARG A 74 -5.61 24.06 2.96
CA ARG A 74 -6.47 22.93 3.36
C ARG A 74 -5.69 21.61 3.38
N LEU A 75 -4.92 21.32 2.33
CA LEU A 75 -4.14 20.08 2.25
C LEU A 75 -3.04 20.02 3.31
N THR A 76 -2.38 21.14 3.60
CA THR A 76 -1.25 21.23 4.54
C THR A 76 -1.66 21.55 6.00
N ALA A 77 -2.96 21.71 6.27
CA ALA A 77 -3.50 21.88 7.61
C ALA A 77 -3.12 20.69 8.54
N PRO A 78 -3.03 20.87 9.87
CA PRO A 78 -2.73 19.79 10.80
C PRO A 78 -3.62 18.57 10.57
N LEU A 79 -3.03 17.39 10.54
CA LEU A 79 -3.70 16.11 10.32
C LEU A 79 -3.37 15.17 11.48
N SER A 80 -4.38 14.89 12.30
CA SER A 80 -4.26 14.00 13.46
C SER A 80 -4.48 12.56 13.03
N ILE A 81 -3.42 11.75 12.99
CA ILE A 81 -3.49 10.35 12.57
C ILE A 81 -3.28 9.44 13.78
N PRO A 82 -4.09 8.39 13.97
CA PRO A 82 -3.82 7.36 14.97
C PRO A 82 -2.46 6.68 14.71
N ILE A 83 -1.63 6.57 15.73
CA ILE A 83 -0.46 5.70 15.71
C ILE A 83 -0.84 4.44 16.48
N PRO A 84 -1.15 3.34 15.78
CA PRO A 84 -1.43 2.08 16.44
C PRO A 84 -0.18 1.58 17.17
N PRO A 85 -0.34 0.77 18.23
CA PRO A 85 0.79 0.05 18.78
C PRO A 85 1.42 -0.85 17.69
N PRO A 86 2.73 -1.12 17.77
CA PRO A 86 3.39 -2.09 16.90
C PRO A 86 2.66 -3.44 16.92
N LEU A 87 2.74 -4.16 15.81
CA LEU A 87 2.19 -5.51 15.72
C LEU A 87 2.88 -6.41 16.76
N SER A 88 2.13 -6.83 17.79
CA SER A 88 2.67 -7.71 18.85
C SER A 88 2.75 -9.16 18.36
N LEU A 89 3.90 -9.79 18.66
CA LEU A 89 4.25 -11.16 18.27
C LEU A 89 3.89 -12.21 19.34
N SER A 90 3.51 -11.81 20.55
CA SER A 90 3.29 -12.77 21.63
C SER A 90 1.97 -13.52 21.46
N SER A 91 2.06 -14.78 21.04
CA SER A 91 1.03 -15.80 21.18
C SER A 91 1.03 -16.34 22.62
N SER A 92 0.65 -15.52 23.60
CA SER A 92 0.47 -15.99 24.98
C SER A 92 -1.01 -16.19 25.29
N SER A 93 -1.55 -17.34 24.90
CA SER A 93 -2.65 -18.00 25.62
C SER A 93 -2.87 -19.40 25.07
N SER A 94 -2.22 -20.38 25.69
CA SER A 94 -2.43 -21.82 25.53
C SER A 94 -3.69 -22.34 26.24
N SER A 95 -4.75 -21.52 26.37
CA SER A 95 -6.05 -22.00 26.84
C SER A 95 -7.01 -22.17 25.67
N PRO A 96 -7.78 -23.28 25.58
CA PRO A 96 -8.84 -23.39 24.59
C PRO A 96 -9.84 -22.24 24.80
N PRO A 97 -10.37 -21.64 23.72
CA PRO A 97 -11.35 -20.58 23.85
C PRO A 97 -12.59 -21.12 24.60
N PRO A 98 -13.19 -20.36 25.54
CA PRO A 98 -14.50 -20.73 26.06
C PRO A 98 -15.50 -20.83 24.91
N PRO A 99 -16.52 -21.72 24.99
CA PRO A 99 -17.54 -21.83 23.96
C PRO A 99 -18.16 -20.45 23.68
N PRO A 100 -18.45 -20.12 22.41
CA PRO A 100 -18.98 -18.81 22.06
C PRO A 100 -20.29 -18.55 22.81
N PRO A 101 -20.46 -17.38 23.44
CA PRO A 101 -21.77 -17.02 23.99
C PRO A 101 -22.81 -16.98 22.87
N PRO A 102 -24.08 -17.29 23.16
CA PRO A 102 -25.14 -17.18 22.16
C PRO A 102 -25.16 -15.75 21.58
N PRO A 103 -25.43 -15.60 20.27
CA PRO A 103 -25.40 -14.30 19.62
C PRO A 103 -26.34 -13.33 20.35
N PRO A 104 -25.89 -12.10 20.66
CA PRO A 104 -26.76 -11.13 21.29
C PRO A 104 -27.92 -10.76 20.34
N PRO A 105 -29.12 -10.47 20.87
CA PRO A 105 -30.20 -9.95 20.04
C PRO A 105 -29.75 -8.66 19.34
N PRO A 106 -30.21 -8.38 18.11
CA PRO A 106 -29.77 -7.21 17.35
C PRO A 106 -30.12 -5.94 18.12
N GLY A 107 -29.09 -5.23 18.57
CA GLY A 107 -29.16 -3.95 19.27
C GLY A 107 -27.98 -3.06 18.87
N PRO A 108 -28.06 -1.73 19.08
CA PRO A 108 -27.06 -0.79 18.60
C PRO A 108 -25.68 -1.08 19.21
N ALA A 109 -24.65 -1.08 18.35
CA ALA A 109 -23.27 -1.43 18.69
C ALA A 109 -22.70 -0.50 19.77
N THR A 110 -22.60 -0.98 21.01
CA THR A 110 -21.79 -0.36 22.06
C THR A 110 -20.43 -1.05 22.10
N GLY A 111 -19.47 -0.53 21.34
CA GLY A 111 -18.09 -1.02 21.32
C GLY A 111 -17.40 -0.87 22.67
N ARG A 112 -16.70 -1.92 23.12
CA ARG A 112 -15.74 -1.84 24.22
C ARG A 112 -14.60 -0.90 23.80
N PRO A 113 -14.16 0.06 24.64
CA PRO A 113 -13.09 0.97 24.26
C PRO A 113 -11.78 0.20 24.09
N THR A 114 -11.25 0.19 22.87
CA THR A 114 -9.85 -0.14 22.56
C THR A 114 -8.92 0.76 23.37
N PRO A 115 -7.75 0.29 23.82
CA PRO A 115 -6.72 1.17 24.39
C PRO A 115 -6.47 2.34 23.44
N ALA A 116 -6.53 3.57 23.94
CA ALA A 116 -6.47 4.75 23.10
C ALA A 116 -5.16 4.77 22.29
N SER A 117 -5.26 4.55 20.97
CA SER A 117 -4.15 4.80 20.05
C SER A 117 -3.71 6.25 20.24
N HIS A 118 -2.44 6.47 20.62
CA HIS A 118 -1.89 7.81 20.68
C HIS A 118 -2.00 8.43 19.29
N ARG A 119 -2.69 9.59 19.19
CA ARG A 119 -2.78 10.32 17.93
C ARG A 119 -1.60 11.25 17.80
N HIS A 120 -1.03 11.34 16.61
CA HIS A 120 0.02 12.29 16.30
C HIS A 120 -0.47 13.32 15.29
N ALA A 121 -0.18 14.59 15.56
CA ALA A 121 -0.52 15.69 14.66
C ALA A 121 0.61 15.90 13.66
N TYR A 122 0.38 15.50 12.42
CA TYR A 122 1.29 15.76 11.30
C TYR A 122 0.91 17.05 10.57
N ARG A 123 1.84 17.62 9.82
CA ARG A 123 1.54 18.63 8.79
C ARG A 123 1.87 18.04 7.43
N PRO A 124 0.86 17.66 6.62
CA PRO A 124 1.12 17.11 5.31
C PRO A 124 1.82 18.13 4.40
N THR A 125 2.64 17.64 3.48
CA THR A 125 3.22 18.45 2.41
C THR A 125 2.51 18.20 1.08
N THR A 126 2.75 19.05 0.08
CA THR A 126 2.27 18.86 -1.29
C THR A 126 3.46 18.78 -2.24
N ARG A 127 3.42 17.88 -3.24
CA ARG A 127 4.51 17.75 -4.21
C ARG A 127 4.04 17.26 -5.58
N HIS A 128 4.60 17.81 -6.65
CA HIS A 128 4.44 17.23 -7.98
C HIS A 128 5.24 15.92 -8.12
N ALA A 129 4.58 14.88 -8.65
CA ALA A 129 5.17 13.58 -8.88
C ALA A 129 5.01 13.16 -10.35
N PRO A 130 6.03 12.59 -11.01
CA PRO A 130 5.99 12.25 -12.44
C PRO A 130 5.10 11.03 -12.77
N ARG A 131 4.19 10.63 -11.88
CA ARG A 131 3.20 9.56 -12.11
C ARG A 131 2.03 10.01 -12.97
N GLY A 132 1.38 9.03 -13.59
CA GLY A 132 0.01 9.22 -14.08
C GLY A 132 -0.99 9.57 -12.96
N GLY A 133 -2.20 9.94 -13.37
CA GLY A 133 -3.29 10.31 -12.45
C GLY A 133 -3.24 11.75 -11.97
N LEU A 134 -4.19 12.08 -11.08
CA LEU A 134 -4.41 13.38 -10.45
C LEU A 134 -3.88 13.36 -9.01
N LEU A 135 -4.40 14.21 -8.13
CA LEU A 135 -4.08 14.30 -6.71
C LEU A 135 -4.34 12.97 -5.96
N THR A 136 -3.44 12.58 -5.05
CA THR A 136 -3.64 11.47 -4.10
C THR A 136 -2.90 11.74 -2.80
N TYR A 137 -3.26 11.03 -1.74
CA TYR A 137 -2.58 11.07 -0.44
C TYR A 137 -1.67 9.84 -0.24
N HIS A 138 -0.56 10.06 0.48
CA HIS A 138 0.23 9.00 1.11
C HIS A 138 0.58 9.34 2.56
N GLY A 139 0.67 8.32 3.42
CA GLY A 139 1.03 8.52 4.82
C GLY A 139 0.95 7.25 5.68
N PRO A 140 1.01 7.39 7.02
CA PRO A 140 0.84 6.29 7.97
C PRO A 140 -0.42 5.46 7.69
N GLY A 141 -0.31 4.13 7.80
CA GLY A 141 -1.38 3.21 7.43
C GLY A 141 -1.37 2.76 5.97
N GLN A 142 -0.41 3.22 5.15
CA GLN A 142 -0.23 2.74 3.76
C GLN A 142 1.09 2.01 3.55
N ALA A 143 1.03 0.87 2.84
CA ALA A 143 2.20 0.26 2.24
C ALA A 143 2.41 0.83 0.83
N VAL A 144 3.40 1.71 0.66
CA VAL A 144 3.82 2.21 -0.67
C VAL A 144 4.83 1.26 -1.27
N LEU A 145 4.60 0.85 -2.52
CA LEU A 145 5.31 -0.24 -3.20
C LEU A 145 5.75 0.24 -4.58
N TRP A 146 7.06 0.43 -4.74
CA TRP A 146 7.68 1.00 -5.92
C TRP A 146 8.68 0.03 -6.57
N PRO A 147 8.23 -0.83 -7.49
CA PRO A 147 9.13 -1.70 -8.24
C PRO A 147 9.96 -0.87 -9.22
N VAL A 148 11.27 -1.10 -9.17
CA VAL A 148 12.27 -0.60 -10.10
C VAL A 148 12.75 -1.79 -10.93
N LEU A 149 12.16 -1.92 -12.11
CA LEU A 149 12.35 -2.99 -13.08
C LEU A 149 12.66 -2.36 -14.44
N ASP A 150 13.45 -3.04 -15.26
CA ASP A 150 13.51 -2.76 -16.69
C ASP A 150 12.53 -3.68 -17.42
N LEU A 151 11.44 -3.15 -17.96
CA LEU A 151 10.39 -3.95 -18.61
C LEU A 151 10.84 -4.69 -19.88
N LYS A 152 12.07 -4.44 -20.34
CA LYS A 152 12.73 -5.12 -21.47
C LYS A 152 14.02 -5.84 -21.05
N SER A 153 14.20 -6.07 -19.75
CA SER A 153 15.32 -6.84 -19.22
C SER A 153 15.25 -8.29 -19.70
N PRO A 154 16.38 -8.89 -20.11
CA PRO A 154 16.43 -10.32 -20.39
C PRO A 154 16.34 -11.18 -19.12
N ALA A 155 16.49 -10.58 -17.93
CA ALA A 155 16.56 -11.32 -16.66
C ALA A 155 15.20 -11.70 -16.06
N HIS A 156 14.10 -11.20 -16.63
CA HIS A 156 12.73 -11.49 -16.20
C HIS A 156 11.76 -11.26 -17.36
N ALA A 157 10.47 -11.58 -17.16
CA ALA A 157 9.47 -11.42 -18.21
C ALA A 157 9.40 -9.98 -18.78
N HIS A 158 9.12 -9.88 -20.07
CA HIS A 158 8.92 -8.60 -20.75
C HIS A 158 7.48 -8.11 -20.58
N PHE A 159 7.32 -6.81 -20.38
CA PHE A 159 6.00 -6.20 -20.22
C PHE A 159 5.80 -5.01 -21.16
N THR A 160 4.55 -4.80 -21.57
CA THR A 160 4.10 -3.49 -22.06
C THR A 160 3.79 -2.60 -20.86
N VAL A 161 3.64 -1.28 -21.06
CA VAL A 161 3.26 -0.38 -19.96
C VAL A 161 1.91 -0.77 -19.36
N ARG A 162 0.92 -1.11 -20.21
CA ARG A 162 -0.40 -1.58 -19.76
C ARG A 162 -0.29 -2.93 -19.06
N GLY A 163 0.50 -3.86 -19.60
CA GLY A 163 0.74 -5.16 -18.97
C GLY A 163 1.38 -5.04 -17.59
N TYR A 164 2.34 -4.12 -17.43
CA TYR A 164 2.95 -3.83 -16.14
C TYR A 164 1.97 -3.19 -15.14
N ALA A 165 1.15 -2.23 -15.58
CA ALA A 165 0.10 -1.65 -14.73
C ALA A 165 -0.85 -2.74 -14.22
N ARG A 166 -1.30 -3.62 -15.12
CA ARG A 166 -2.18 -4.75 -14.80
C ARG A 166 -1.52 -5.75 -13.87
N LEU A 167 -0.24 -6.05 -14.08
CA LEU A 167 0.56 -6.90 -13.19
C LEU A 167 0.53 -6.39 -11.74
N LEU A 168 0.72 -5.08 -11.53
CA LEU A 168 0.73 -4.51 -10.17
C LEU A 168 -0.64 -4.61 -9.49
N GLU A 169 -1.72 -4.38 -10.25
CA GLU A 169 -3.08 -4.50 -9.74
C GLU A 169 -3.41 -5.94 -9.37
N GLU A 170 -3.06 -6.91 -10.22
CA GLU A 170 -3.32 -8.32 -9.95
C GLU A 170 -2.46 -8.88 -8.81
N ALA A 171 -1.21 -8.45 -8.68
CA ALA A 171 -0.37 -8.79 -7.53
C ALA A 171 -1.03 -8.28 -6.23
N THR A 172 -1.53 -7.06 -6.26
CA THR A 172 -2.24 -6.46 -5.11
C THR A 172 -3.54 -7.20 -4.78
N VAL A 173 -4.34 -7.57 -5.79
CA VAL A 173 -5.55 -8.40 -5.59
C VAL A 173 -5.19 -9.75 -4.97
N ALA A 174 -4.13 -10.40 -5.45
CA ALA A 174 -3.70 -11.70 -4.92
C ALA A 174 -3.26 -11.60 -3.46
N VAL A 175 -2.49 -10.57 -3.10
CA VAL A 175 -2.05 -10.32 -1.71
C VAL A 175 -3.23 -10.01 -0.80
N LEU A 176 -4.16 -9.15 -1.22
CA LEU A 176 -5.36 -8.82 -0.43
C LEU A 176 -6.22 -10.07 -0.16
N ARG A 177 -6.40 -10.90 -1.19
CA ARG A 177 -7.13 -12.16 -1.06
C ARG A 177 -6.39 -13.17 -0.17
N GLY A 178 -5.07 -13.31 -0.36
CA GLY A 178 -4.25 -14.29 0.32
C GLY A 178 -4.04 -13.99 1.80
N LEU A 179 -3.75 -12.73 2.15
CA LEU A 179 -3.52 -12.32 3.53
C LEU A 179 -4.82 -12.12 4.30
N PHE A 180 -5.82 -11.48 3.68
CA PHE A 180 -6.97 -10.94 4.41
C PHE A 180 -8.30 -11.55 4.01
N GLY A 181 -8.35 -12.37 2.95
CA GLY A 181 -9.61 -12.86 2.39
C GLY A 181 -10.46 -11.76 1.72
N ILE A 182 -9.90 -10.56 1.52
CA ILE A 182 -10.62 -9.43 0.93
C ILE A 182 -10.80 -9.70 -0.57
N ARG A 183 -12.06 -9.63 -1.03
CA ARG A 183 -12.38 -9.73 -2.46
C ARG A 183 -12.23 -8.37 -3.12
N ALA A 184 -11.16 -8.24 -3.88
CA ALA A 184 -10.87 -7.05 -4.67
C ALA A 184 -10.71 -7.40 -6.15
N GLY A 185 -10.84 -6.37 -6.99
CA GLY A 185 -10.74 -6.49 -8.44
C GLY A 185 -10.20 -5.21 -9.07
N VAL A 186 -10.07 -5.28 -10.39
CA VAL A 186 -9.60 -4.17 -11.23
C VAL A 186 -10.77 -3.68 -12.06
N THR A 187 -10.84 -2.37 -12.28
CA THR A 187 -11.96 -1.71 -12.96
C THR A 187 -11.43 -0.87 -14.12
N ALA A 188 -12.29 -0.09 -14.77
CA ALA A 188 -11.83 0.90 -15.75
C ALA A 188 -11.01 2.03 -15.09
N ASP A 189 -11.20 2.25 -13.79
CA ASP A 189 -10.43 3.23 -13.02
C ASP A 189 -9.16 2.62 -12.45
N PRO A 190 -7.98 3.21 -12.69
CA PRO A 190 -6.71 2.63 -12.25
C PRO A 190 -6.64 2.37 -10.75
N GLY A 191 -6.11 1.22 -10.37
CA GLY A 191 -5.97 0.77 -8.99
C GLY A 191 -6.86 -0.42 -8.66
N VAL A 192 -6.89 -0.77 -7.37
CA VAL A 192 -7.59 -1.95 -6.89
C VAL A 192 -8.78 -1.55 -6.03
N TRP A 193 -9.89 -2.23 -6.25
CA TRP A 193 -11.20 -1.88 -5.72
C TRP A 193 -11.85 -3.09 -5.04
N VAL A 194 -12.45 -2.87 -3.87
CA VAL A 194 -13.26 -3.89 -3.21
C VAL A 194 -14.53 -4.11 -4.02
N VAL A 195 -14.85 -5.37 -4.31
CA VAL A 195 -16.03 -5.75 -5.08
C VAL A 195 -17.10 -6.33 -4.13
N PRO A 196 -18.39 -6.06 -4.36
CA PRO A 196 -19.43 -6.64 -3.53
C PRO A 196 -19.45 -8.15 -3.62
N PHE A 197 -19.97 -8.79 -2.56
CA PHE A 197 -20.33 -10.18 -2.68
C PHE A 197 -21.52 -10.30 -3.65
N SER A 198 -21.29 -10.80 -4.86
CA SER A 198 -22.39 -11.41 -5.59
C SER A 198 -22.88 -12.56 -4.70
N SER A 199 -24.13 -12.45 -4.27
CA SER A 199 -24.81 -13.50 -3.51
C SER A 199 -25.07 -14.63 -4.48
N SER A 200 -24.04 -15.41 -4.84
CA SER A 200 -24.26 -16.61 -5.64
C SER A 200 -24.98 -17.60 -4.73
N SER A 201 -26.29 -17.65 -4.95
CA SER A 201 -27.28 -18.65 -4.57
C SER A 201 -26.73 -19.81 -3.76
N SER A 202 -27.25 -19.97 -2.55
CA SER A 202 -27.36 -21.27 -1.88
C SER A 202 -28.11 -22.20 -2.83
N SER A 203 -27.39 -22.86 -3.74
CA SER A 203 -27.92 -23.96 -4.53
C SER A 203 -27.93 -25.18 -3.63
N SER A 204 -28.92 -25.22 -2.74
CA SER A 204 -29.61 -26.45 -2.41
C SER A 204 -30.17 -27.03 -3.70
N SER A 205 -29.64 -28.19 -4.04
CA SER A 205 -30.10 -29.08 -5.08
C SER A 205 -31.57 -29.43 -4.89
N SER A 206 -32.40 -29.09 -5.88
CA SER A 206 -33.53 -29.93 -6.29
C SER A 206 -34.04 -29.50 -7.67
N SER A 207 -34.02 -30.49 -8.56
CA SER A 207 -34.55 -30.59 -9.91
C SER A 207 -35.99 -30.11 -10.09
N SER A 208 -36.30 -29.45 -11.22
CA SER A 208 -37.08 -30.02 -12.36
C SER A 208 -37.74 -28.94 -13.27
N SER A 209 -37.41 -29.03 -14.56
CA SER A 209 -38.20 -28.82 -15.79
C SER A 209 -39.34 -27.78 -15.95
N SER A 210 -39.20 -27.01 -17.04
CA SER A 210 -40.23 -26.63 -18.06
C SER A 210 -40.87 -25.23 -18.05
N SER A 211 -40.41 -24.41 -19.01
CA SER A 211 -41.18 -23.61 -20.00
C SER A 211 -42.29 -22.65 -19.56
N SER A 212 -42.03 -21.34 -19.64
CA SER A 212 -42.67 -20.38 -20.59
C SER A 212 -42.51 -18.92 -20.13
N SER A 213 -42.50 -18.05 -21.13
CA SER A 213 -42.23 -16.61 -21.13
C SER A 213 -43.02 -15.77 -20.13
N SER A 214 -42.31 -14.92 -19.37
CA SER A 214 -42.71 -13.55 -19.02
C SER A 214 -41.51 -12.81 -18.44
N PHE A 215 -41.07 -11.73 -19.09
CA PHE A 215 -40.32 -10.68 -18.41
C PHE A 215 -41.24 -10.05 -17.34
N PRO A 216 -40.70 -9.73 -16.16
CA PRO A 216 -40.43 -8.32 -15.91
C PRO A 216 -39.07 -8.08 -15.24
N GLY A 217 -38.61 -6.84 -15.39
CA GLY A 217 -37.30 -6.38 -14.97
C GLY A 217 -37.08 -6.48 -13.46
N GLY A 218 -35.85 -6.84 -13.15
CA GLY A 218 -35.28 -6.96 -11.82
C GLY A 218 -33.86 -7.46 -11.97
N GLY A 219 -33.13 -6.93 -12.95
CA GLY A 219 -31.73 -7.23 -13.12
C GLY A 219 -31.03 -6.75 -11.86
N ASP A 220 -30.42 -7.68 -11.14
CA ASP A 220 -29.43 -7.40 -10.11
C ASP A 220 -28.48 -6.37 -10.72
N VAL A 221 -28.63 -5.11 -10.31
CA VAL A 221 -27.76 -4.03 -10.75
C VAL A 221 -26.39 -4.49 -10.31
N ASP A 222 -25.52 -4.82 -11.26
CA ASP A 222 -24.12 -5.14 -11.01
C ASP A 222 -23.58 -4.00 -10.16
N ALA A 223 -23.60 -4.20 -8.84
CA ALA A 223 -23.28 -3.17 -7.89
C ALA A 223 -21.79 -2.97 -8.10
N GLY A 224 -21.44 -1.92 -8.82
CA GLY A 224 -20.07 -1.67 -9.21
C GLY A 224 -19.11 -1.67 -8.01
N PRO A 225 -17.80 -1.59 -8.27
CA PRO A 225 -16.77 -1.53 -7.23
C PRO A 225 -17.16 -0.59 -6.07
N ARG A 226 -17.08 -1.09 -4.83
CA ARG A 226 -17.59 -0.39 -3.63
C ARG A 226 -16.69 0.72 -3.15
N ALA A 227 -15.39 0.48 -3.12
CA ALA A 227 -14.39 1.40 -2.59
C ALA A 227 -12.99 1.06 -3.08
N LYS A 228 -12.15 2.07 -3.27
CA LYS A 228 -10.76 1.91 -3.68
C LYS A 228 -9.89 1.56 -2.47
N ILE A 229 -9.16 0.45 -2.54
CA ILE A 229 -8.27 -0.02 -1.47
C ILE A 229 -6.79 0.16 -1.80
N ALA A 230 -6.44 0.28 -3.09
CA ALA A 230 -5.08 0.61 -3.50
C ALA A 230 -5.04 1.58 -4.69
N ALA A 231 -4.16 2.58 -4.60
CA ALA A 231 -3.88 3.49 -5.69
C ALA A 231 -2.78 2.94 -6.61
N LEU A 232 -2.82 3.30 -7.89
CA LEU A 232 -1.81 2.96 -8.89
C LEU A 232 -1.35 4.22 -9.62
N GLY A 233 -0.04 4.40 -9.70
CA GLY A 233 0.58 5.48 -10.45
C GLY A 233 2.01 5.12 -10.81
N VAL A 234 2.24 4.79 -12.07
CA VAL A 234 3.56 4.40 -12.59
C VAL A 234 4.16 5.49 -13.47
N HIS A 235 5.49 5.50 -13.54
CA HIS A 235 6.27 6.30 -14.48
C HIS A 235 7.37 5.42 -15.09
N LEU A 236 7.77 5.70 -16.33
CA LEU A 236 8.82 4.96 -17.00
C LEU A 236 9.75 5.91 -17.76
N ARG A 237 11.03 5.57 -17.77
CA ARG A 237 12.05 6.20 -18.62
C ARG A 237 12.90 5.09 -19.23
N ARG A 238 13.00 5.03 -20.56
CA ARG A 238 13.73 3.96 -21.28
C ARG A 238 13.37 2.55 -20.79
N HIS A 239 12.07 2.32 -20.53
CA HIS A 239 11.50 1.08 -19.97
C HIS A 239 11.86 0.75 -18.51
N VAL A 240 12.63 1.60 -17.83
CA VAL A 240 12.89 1.48 -16.38
C VAL A 240 11.77 2.15 -15.59
N THR A 241 11.11 1.36 -14.75
CA THR A 241 9.94 1.77 -13.96
C THR A 241 10.32 2.67 -12.78
N ALA A 242 9.34 3.46 -12.36
CA ALA A 242 9.34 4.32 -11.19
C ALA A 242 7.93 4.39 -10.63
N LEU A 243 7.84 4.78 -9.36
CA LEU A 243 6.62 4.83 -8.57
C LEU A 243 5.95 3.44 -8.57
N GLY A 244 4.64 3.32 -8.39
CA GLY A 244 4.01 2.00 -8.30
C GLY A 244 2.62 2.03 -7.70
N THR A 245 2.38 1.22 -6.68
CA THR A 245 1.09 1.10 -6.00
C THR A 245 1.19 1.49 -4.53
N ALA A 246 0.07 1.89 -3.93
CA ALA A 246 -0.02 2.17 -2.51
C ALA A 246 -1.26 1.48 -1.96
N VAL A 247 -1.07 0.53 -1.05
CA VAL A 247 -2.14 -0.28 -0.43
C VAL A 247 -2.52 0.35 0.90
N ASN A 248 -3.80 0.63 1.10
CA ASN A 248 -4.33 1.13 2.36
C ASN A 248 -4.49 -0.04 3.34
N VAL A 249 -3.68 -0.09 4.40
CA VAL A 249 -3.65 -1.19 5.37
C VAL A 249 -4.41 -0.80 6.64
N ASP A 250 -3.84 0.10 7.44
CA ASP A 250 -4.39 0.55 8.73
C ASP A 250 -4.58 2.07 8.71
N PHE A 251 -5.40 2.52 7.76
CA PHE A 251 -5.86 3.89 7.74
C PHE A 251 -7.32 3.89 8.23
N PRO A 252 -7.71 4.76 9.19
CA PRO A 252 -9.09 4.82 9.69
C PRO A 252 -10.05 5.10 8.55
N ASP A 253 -11.14 4.35 8.45
CA ASP A 253 -12.02 4.37 7.28
C ASP A 253 -12.45 5.78 6.86
N ALA A 254 -12.44 6.00 5.54
CA ALA A 254 -12.75 7.26 4.91
C ALA A 254 -14.26 7.61 4.93
N GLY A 255 -15.06 6.96 5.79
CA GLY A 255 -16.48 7.23 5.95
C GLY A 255 -16.71 8.48 6.80
N ASP A 256 -17.29 9.52 6.19
CA ASP A 256 -17.83 10.78 6.75
C ASP A 256 -17.00 11.54 7.81
N ALA A 257 -15.74 11.14 8.02
CA ALA A 257 -14.87 11.69 9.03
C ALA A 257 -14.38 13.10 8.66
N GLU A 258 -14.40 13.99 9.66
CA GLU A 258 -13.87 15.35 9.58
C GLU A 258 -12.45 15.40 9.00
N GLU A 259 -12.17 16.44 8.23
CA GLU A 259 -10.87 16.66 7.57
C GLU A 259 -9.66 16.62 8.52
N GLY A 260 -9.88 16.89 9.82
CA GLY A 260 -8.83 16.87 10.84
C GLY A 260 -8.19 15.50 11.06
N GLY A 261 -8.89 14.40 10.75
CA GLY A 261 -8.39 13.03 10.89
C GLY A 261 -8.38 12.20 9.61
N ASN A 262 -9.05 12.67 8.55
CA ASN A 262 -9.20 11.95 7.29
C ASN A 262 -8.56 12.72 6.11
N PRO A 263 -7.35 12.38 5.65
CA PRO A 263 -6.76 12.94 4.44
C PRO A 263 -7.61 12.83 3.17
N TRP A 264 -8.39 11.76 3.02
CA TRP A 264 -9.20 11.57 1.82
C TRP A 264 -10.42 12.50 1.80
N ALA A 265 -10.91 12.96 2.95
CA ALA A 265 -11.93 14.01 3.01
C ALA A 265 -11.42 15.36 2.45
N ARG A 266 -10.09 15.56 2.40
CA ARG A 266 -9.48 16.79 1.88
C ARG A 266 -9.32 16.81 0.36
N ILE A 267 -9.63 15.72 -0.34
CA ILE A 267 -9.36 15.61 -1.78
C ILE A 267 -10.45 14.84 -2.51
N VAL A 268 -10.66 15.18 -3.79
CA VAL A 268 -11.28 14.25 -4.74
C VAL A 268 -10.18 13.32 -5.23
N ALA A 269 -10.00 12.19 -4.54
CA ALA A 269 -8.92 11.26 -4.80
C ALA A 269 -8.91 10.77 -6.25
N CYS A 270 -7.76 10.89 -6.93
CA CYS A 270 -7.60 10.53 -8.33
C CYS A 270 -8.58 11.22 -9.31
N GLY A 271 -9.30 12.29 -8.89
CA GLY A 271 -10.36 12.94 -9.66
C GLY A 271 -11.61 12.10 -9.86
N LEU A 272 -11.84 11.12 -8.98
CA LEU A 272 -12.97 10.19 -9.05
C LEU A 272 -14.09 10.64 -8.10
N GLU A 273 -14.91 11.57 -8.56
CA GLU A 273 -16.05 12.08 -7.79
C GLU A 273 -17.02 10.94 -7.42
N GLY A 274 -17.51 11.00 -6.18
CA GLY A 274 -18.45 10.00 -5.63
C GLY A 274 -17.85 8.62 -5.33
N LYS A 275 -16.55 8.38 -5.60
CA LYS A 275 -15.90 7.10 -5.32
C LYS A 275 -15.24 7.11 -3.94
N ARG A 276 -15.61 6.14 -3.11
CA ARG A 276 -15.05 5.97 -1.76
C ARG A 276 -13.65 5.35 -1.80
N VAL A 277 -12.88 5.64 -0.76
CA VAL A 277 -11.60 4.98 -0.43
C VAL A 277 -11.82 4.13 0.83
N THR A 278 -11.15 2.99 0.93
CA THR A 278 -11.20 2.06 2.07
C THR A 278 -9.81 1.57 2.42
N SER A 279 -9.67 0.84 3.54
CA SER A 279 -8.44 0.17 3.97
C SER A 279 -8.69 -1.29 4.34
N VAL A 280 -7.63 -2.08 4.49
CA VAL A 280 -7.75 -3.46 5.00
C VAL A 280 -8.44 -3.47 6.37
N ARG A 281 -8.04 -2.58 7.28
CA ARG A 281 -8.70 -2.43 8.59
C ARG A 281 -10.19 -2.13 8.43
N GLY A 282 -10.55 -1.30 7.47
CA GLY A 282 -11.94 -0.96 7.24
C GLY A 282 -12.81 -2.12 6.80
N GLU A 283 -12.29 -2.88 5.83
CA GLU A 283 -12.98 -4.06 5.32
C GLU A 283 -13.05 -5.21 6.35
N LEU A 284 -12.09 -5.27 7.28
CA LEU A 284 -12.07 -6.27 8.36
C LEU A 284 -12.75 -5.78 9.66
N GLY A 285 -13.06 -4.49 9.75
CA GLY A 285 -13.73 -3.86 10.90
C GLY A 285 -12.85 -3.53 12.10
N SER A 286 -11.70 -4.20 12.29
CA SER A 286 -10.81 -3.93 13.43
C SER A 286 -9.33 -4.16 13.11
N LEU A 287 -8.47 -3.53 13.91
CA LEU A 287 -7.02 -3.69 13.78
C LEU A 287 -6.57 -5.06 14.32
N GLU A 288 -7.26 -5.57 15.34
CA GLU A 288 -7.01 -6.88 15.91
C GLU A 288 -7.20 -8.00 14.88
N GLU A 289 -8.19 -7.88 14.01
CA GLU A 289 -8.42 -8.82 12.92
C GLU A 289 -7.33 -8.71 11.84
N VAL A 290 -6.91 -7.48 11.48
CA VAL A 290 -5.75 -7.28 10.59
C VAL A 290 -4.53 -8.02 11.14
N ASP A 291 -4.24 -7.85 12.42
CA ASP A 291 -3.10 -8.46 13.10
C ASP A 291 -3.19 -9.99 13.15
N ALA A 292 -4.39 -10.51 13.43
CA ALA A 292 -4.64 -11.95 13.45
C ALA A 292 -4.38 -12.57 12.07
N ARG A 293 -4.86 -11.92 11.00
CA ARG A 293 -4.65 -12.36 9.61
C ARG A 293 -3.19 -12.34 9.20
N LEU A 294 -2.47 -11.27 9.52
CA LEU A 294 -1.03 -11.17 9.24
C LEU A 294 -0.24 -12.26 9.99
N ARG A 295 -0.50 -12.46 11.28
CA ARG A 295 0.16 -13.52 12.06
C ARG A 295 -0.12 -14.91 11.50
N ALA A 296 -1.37 -15.20 11.15
CA ALA A 296 -1.75 -16.49 10.59
C ALA A 296 -1.04 -16.75 9.25
N ALA A 297 -1.00 -15.75 8.36
CA ALA A 297 -0.34 -15.88 7.05
C ALA A 297 1.17 -16.11 7.16
N VAL A 298 1.83 -15.41 8.08
CA VAL A 298 3.27 -15.59 8.32
C VAL A 298 3.59 -16.93 8.99
N ALA A 299 2.78 -17.35 9.97
CA ALA A 299 3.00 -18.61 10.70
C ALA A 299 2.96 -19.87 9.80
N VAL A 300 2.19 -19.84 8.72
CA VAL A 300 2.13 -20.94 7.75
C VAL A 300 3.15 -20.81 6.61
N GLY A 301 4.05 -19.81 6.69
CA GLY A 301 5.05 -19.55 5.66
C GLY A 301 4.45 -19.20 4.29
N ALA A 302 3.22 -18.69 4.25
CA ALA A 302 2.56 -18.38 2.97
C ALA A 302 3.28 -17.24 2.23
N TRP A 303 3.94 -16.34 2.98
CA TRP A 303 4.57 -15.12 2.48
C TRP A 303 5.71 -14.68 3.41
N GLY A 304 6.79 -14.14 2.83
CA GLY A 304 7.95 -13.61 3.53
C GLY A 304 8.96 -14.68 3.99
N ASP A 305 9.94 -14.23 4.78
CA ASP A 305 10.96 -15.04 5.46
C ASP A 305 10.42 -15.74 6.72
N GLY A 306 9.11 -15.68 6.98
CA GLY A 306 8.48 -16.16 8.20
C GLY A 306 8.52 -15.15 9.35
N GLU A 307 8.97 -13.92 9.12
CA GLU A 307 8.97 -12.87 10.14
C GLU A 307 7.78 -11.91 10.02
N VAL A 308 7.16 -11.62 11.16
CA VAL A 308 6.12 -10.59 11.27
C VAL A 308 6.79 -9.27 11.63
N TRP A 309 6.69 -8.31 10.73
CA TRP A 309 7.21 -6.96 10.91
C TRP A 309 6.07 -5.99 11.31
N GLY A 310 6.31 -4.68 11.24
CA GLY A 310 5.20 -3.73 11.17
C GLY A 310 4.21 -4.10 10.06
N ARG A 311 2.92 -3.80 10.25
CA ARG A 311 1.82 -4.25 9.38
C ARG A 311 2.08 -3.98 7.89
N GLU A 312 2.48 -2.77 7.56
CA GLU A 312 2.77 -2.33 6.19
C GLU A 312 3.98 -3.05 5.59
N ARG A 313 5.00 -3.36 6.41
CA ARG A 313 6.18 -4.11 5.96
C ARG A 313 5.83 -5.58 5.69
N THR A 314 5.00 -6.22 6.50
CA THR A 314 4.52 -7.58 6.24
C THR A 314 3.70 -7.65 4.96
N VAL A 315 2.82 -6.67 4.72
CA VAL A 315 2.10 -6.55 3.43
C VAL A 315 3.07 -6.35 2.27
N ALA A 316 4.11 -5.52 2.45
CA ALA A 316 5.12 -5.28 1.42
C ALA A 316 5.96 -6.53 1.11
N ALA A 317 6.31 -7.34 2.11
CA ALA A 317 7.05 -8.59 1.94
C ALA A 317 6.23 -9.61 1.14
N ALA A 318 4.97 -9.84 1.50
CA ALA A 318 4.06 -10.69 0.73
C ALA A 318 3.90 -10.20 -0.71
N TRP A 319 3.82 -8.89 -0.90
CA TRP A 319 3.74 -8.30 -2.22
C TRP A 319 5.05 -8.46 -3.03
N ALA A 320 6.21 -8.45 -2.37
CA ALA A 320 7.50 -8.71 -3.01
C ALA A 320 7.57 -10.13 -3.59
N ASP A 321 7.16 -11.13 -2.81
CA ASP A 321 7.09 -12.52 -3.25
C ASP A 321 6.12 -12.70 -4.42
N GLU A 322 4.93 -12.08 -4.33
CA GLU A 322 3.93 -12.20 -5.39
C GLU A 322 4.41 -11.53 -6.68
N LEU A 323 5.10 -10.37 -6.55
CA LEU A 323 5.73 -9.73 -7.69
C LEU A 323 6.80 -10.64 -8.30
N ALA A 324 7.75 -11.13 -7.49
CA ALA A 324 8.85 -11.98 -7.94
C ALA A 324 8.34 -13.20 -8.72
N ARG A 325 7.34 -13.89 -8.16
CA ARG A 325 6.69 -15.04 -8.81
C ARG A 325 6.07 -14.66 -10.16
N ARG A 326 5.35 -13.54 -10.23
CA ARG A 326 4.67 -13.11 -11.47
C ARG A 326 5.61 -12.59 -12.54
N VAL A 327 6.76 -12.03 -12.17
CA VAL A 327 7.78 -11.59 -13.15
C VAL A 327 8.73 -12.70 -13.55
N GLY A 328 8.68 -13.86 -12.90
CA GLY A 328 9.50 -15.03 -13.20
C GLY A 328 10.89 -15.00 -12.54
N LEU A 329 11.01 -14.38 -11.36
CA LEU A 329 12.24 -14.40 -10.55
C LEU A 329 12.21 -15.57 -9.56
N GLU A 330 13.39 -16.02 -9.14
CA GLU A 330 13.57 -17.22 -8.28
C GLU A 330 13.12 -17.03 -6.83
N GLY A 331 12.89 -15.80 -6.40
CA GLY A 331 12.50 -15.45 -5.03
C GLY A 331 12.88 -14.01 -4.69
N VAL A 332 12.87 -13.71 -3.40
CA VAL A 332 13.14 -12.38 -2.85
C VAL A 332 14.37 -12.41 -1.93
N ASP A 333 15.23 -11.42 -2.05
CA ASP A 333 16.32 -11.14 -1.11
C ASP A 333 16.01 -9.83 -0.38
N THR A 334 15.70 -9.94 0.91
CA THR A 334 15.44 -8.77 1.78
C THR A 334 16.75 -8.11 2.17
N VAL A 335 16.86 -6.80 1.96
CA VAL A 335 18.05 -6.03 2.33
C VAL A 335 18.05 -5.75 3.83
N ASP A 336 19.19 -5.93 4.49
CA ASP A 336 19.35 -5.64 5.92
C ASP A 336 19.06 -4.16 6.22
N ALA A 337 18.43 -3.90 7.37
CA ALA A 337 18.04 -2.54 7.73
C ALA A 337 19.24 -1.59 7.88
N ARG A 338 20.41 -2.08 8.32
CA ARG A 338 21.64 -1.28 8.45
C ARG A 338 22.16 -0.85 7.08
N GLU A 339 22.17 -1.76 6.11
CA GLU A 339 22.52 -1.45 4.72
C GLU A 339 21.57 -0.40 4.12
N VAL A 340 20.26 -0.50 4.42
CA VAL A 340 19.28 0.51 3.99
C VAL A 340 19.57 1.87 4.62
N VAL A 341 19.91 1.92 5.92
CA VAL A 341 20.27 3.16 6.62
C VAL A 341 21.54 3.79 6.03
N GLU A 342 22.57 2.99 5.73
CA GLU A 342 23.80 3.48 5.11
C GLU A 342 23.55 4.05 3.71
N LEU A 343 22.73 3.36 2.89
CA LEU A 343 22.30 3.87 1.60
C LEU A 343 21.59 5.23 1.75
N MET A 344 20.66 5.34 2.69
CA MET A 344 19.94 6.60 2.94
C MET A 344 20.88 7.71 3.38
N ARG A 345 21.80 7.46 4.33
CA ARG A 345 22.84 8.42 4.76
C ARG A 345 23.64 8.93 3.57
N GLY A 346 24.04 8.01 2.68
CA GLY A 346 24.77 8.32 1.46
C GLY A 346 23.98 9.15 0.44
N LEU A 347 22.66 9.31 0.58
CA LEU A 347 21.78 10.00 -0.38
C LEU A 347 21.08 11.24 0.18
N VAL A 348 21.19 11.52 1.49
CA VAL A 348 20.68 12.77 2.09
C VAL A 348 21.32 13.98 1.38
N GLY A 349 20.49 14.93 0.96
CA GLY A 349 20.94 16.16 0.29
C GLY A 349 21.61 16.01 -1.08
N LYS A 350 21.69 14.80 -1.66
CA LYS A 350 22.29 14.60 -3.00
C LYS A 350 21.27 14.77 -4.12
N GLY A 351 21.69 15.33 -5.27
CA GLY A 351 20.87 15.46 -6.47
C GLY A 351 19.98 16.71 -6.51
N GLU A 352 19.42 17.02 -7.67
CA GLU A 352 18.53 18.16 -7.88
C GLU A 352 17.11 17.82 -7.41
N GLY A 353 16.55 18.60 -6.48
CA GLY A 353 15.15 18.48 -6.08
C GLY A 353 14.79 19.13 -4.75
N GLU A 354 13.52 19.51 -4.63
CA GLU A 354 12.89 19.96 -3.39
C GLU A 354 12.78 18.81 -2.38
N GLY A 355 13.27 19.08 -1.16
CA GLY A 355 13.15 18.24 0.02
C GLY A 355 13.80 18.95 1.20
N ASP A 356 13.23 18.79 2.39
CA ASP A 356 13.83 19.31 3.61
C ASP A 356 15.00 18.40 4.03
N VAL A 357 16.22 18.78 3.65
CA VAL A 357 17.44 18.01 3.93
C VAL A 357 17.64 17.78 5.42
N GLU A 358 17.19 18.70 6.25
CA GLU A 358 17.29 18.60 7.70
C GLU A 358 16.26 17.61 8.26
N GLU A 359 15.03 17.59 7.73
CA GLU A 359 14.05 16.54 8.05
C GLU A 359 14.57 15.14 7.68
N GLU A 360 15.19 15.02 6.51
CA GLU A 360 15.77 13.76 6.03
C GLU A 360 16.92 13.28 6.91
N ARG A 361 17.84 14.18 7.29
CA ARG A 361 18.94 13.87 8.20
C ARG A 361 18.42 13.38 9.54
N ARG A 362 17.48 14.12 10.16
CA ARG A 362 16.86 13.76 11.44
C ARG A 362 16.09 12.43 11.38
N TYR A 363 15.47 12.13 10.25
CA TYR A 363 14.81 10.84 10.05
C TYR A 363 15.85 9.71 10.03
N VAL A 364 16.90 9.84 9.21
CA VAL A 364 17.93 8.80 9.09
C VAL A 364 18.69 8.56 10.39
N GLU A 365 19.00 9.62 11.15
CA GLU A 365 19.63 9.52 12.48
C GLU A 365 18.75 8.76 13.46
N ARG A 366 17.47 9.14 13.58
CA ARG A 366 16.52 8.45 14.48
C ARG A 366 16.35 6.96 14.16
N ILE A 367 16.28 6.62 12.87
CA ILE A 367 16.18 5.23 12.44
C ILE A 367 17.46 4.48 12.80
N ALA A 368 18.64 5.06 12.56
CA ALA A 368 19.92 4.45 12.89
C ALA A 368 20.08 4.18 14.39
N ASP A 369 19.66 5.13 15.23
CA ASP A 369 19.69 4.99 16.69
C ASP A 369 18.72 3.88 17.15
N GLY A 370 17.53 3.83 16.56
CA GLY A 370 16.54 2.78 16.83
C GLY A 370 17.04 1.37 16.53
N TYR A 371 17.91 1.19 15.53
CA TYR A 371 18.52 -0.11 15.18
C TYR A 371 19.82 -0.41 15.94
N SER A 372 20.36 0.56 16.66
CA SER A 372 21.54 0.38 17.52
C SER A 372 21.15 0.06 18.97
N ALA A 373 19.88 0.31 19.34
CA ALA A 373 19.29 0.05 20.66
C ALA A 373 18.62 -1.34 20.79
N VAL A 374 18.60 -2.13 19.70
CA VAL A 374 18.11 -3.51 19.61
C VAL A 374 19.28 -4.41 19.26
#